data_AF-X1A5Y6-F1
#
_entry.id   AF-X1A5Y6-F1
#
_cell.length_a   1.000
_cell.length_b   1.000
_cell.length_c   1.000
_cell.angle_alpha   90.00
_cell.angle_beta   90.00
_cell.angle_gamma   90.00
#
_symmetry.space_group_name_H-M   'P 1'
#
loop_
_entity.id
_entity.type
_entity.pdbx_description
1 polymer ?
#
loop_
_entity_poly.entity_id
_entity_poly.type
_entity_poly.pdbx_seq_one_letter_code
_entity_poly.pdbx_strand_id
1 'polypeptide(L)' 'NFPPLPESVLRILKDGGLIPHTKKILKIEKGE' A
#
# COMPACT_ATOMS: atom_id res chain seq x y z
N ASN A 1 3.96 -9.64 -23.74
CA ASN A 1 4.16 -10.16 -22.37
C ASN A 1 4.72 -9.02 -21.55
N PHE A 2 4.01 -8.56 -20.52
CA PHE A 2 4.50 -7.48 -19.66
C PHE A 2 5.16 -8.08 -18.42
N PRO A 3 6.28 -7.50 -17.95
CA PRO A 3 6.85 -7.93 -16.68
C PRO A 3 5.82 -7.67 -15.57
N PRO A 4 5.79 -8.51 -14.52
CA PRO A 4 4.94 -8.26 -13.38
C PRO A 4 5.32 -6.93 -12.73
N LEU A 5 4.34 -6.30 -12.10
CA LEU A 5 4.62 -5.10 -11.30
C LEU A 5 5.59 -5.45 -10.16
N PRO A 6 6.46 -4.51 -9.76
CA PRO A 6 7.32 -4.71 -8.60
C PRO A 6 6.51 -5.06 -7.34
N GLU A 7 7.07 -5.90 -6.47
CA GLU A 7 6.39 -6.35 -5.25
C GLU A 7 5.98 -5.18 -4.34
N SER A 8 6.75 -4.09 -4.31
CA SER A 8 6.41 -2.86 -3.59
C SER A 8 5.09 -2.25 -4.07
N VAL A 9 4.88 -2.19 -5.38
CA VAL A 9 3.64 -1.69 -5.99
C VAL A 9 2.49 -2.64 -5.72
N LEU A 10 2.72 -3.96 -5.81
CA LEU A 10 1.70 -4.95 -5.50
C LEU A 10 1.22 -4.84 -4.05
N ARG A 11 2.10 -4.55 -3.08
CA ARG A 11 1.70 -4.32 -1.69
C ARG A 11 0.84 -3.08 -1.52
N ILE A 12 1.18 -1.98 -2.18
CA ILE A 12 0.35 -0.75 -2.17
C ILE A 12 -1.06 -1.06 -2.66
N LEU A 13 -1.17 -1.82 -3.76
CA LEU A 13 -2.47 -2.22 -4.32
C LEU A 13 -3.24 -3.16 -3.38
N LYS A 14 -2.56 -4.16 -2.80
CA LYS A 14 -3.15 -5.09 -1.81
C LYS A 14 -3.63 -4.38 -0.56
N ASP A 15 -2.96 -3.32 -0.12
CA ASP A 15 -3.34 -2.52 1.04
C ASP A 15 -4.49 -1.52 0.75
N GLY A 16 -5.02 -1.48 -0.48
CA GLY A 16 -6.13 -0.61 -0.86
C GLY A 16 -5.72 0.74 -1.46
N GLY A 17 -4.46 0.90 -1.85
CA GLY A 17 -3.91 2.10 -2.47
C GLY A 17 -2.85 2.80 -1.60
N LEU A 18 -2.27 3.87 -2.14
CA LEU A 18 -1.13 4.57 -1.52
C LEU A 18 -1.46 5.15 -0.15
N ILE A 19 -2.63 5.79 -0.01
CA ILE A 19 -3.04 6.43 1.26
C ILE A 19 -3.27 5.36 2.34
N PRO A 20 -4.07 4.30 2.13
CA PRO A 20 -4.20 3.20 3.09
C PRO A 20 -2.87 2.52 3.44
N HIS A 21 -2.02 2.23 2.44
CA HIS A 21 -0.70 1.63 2.65
C HIS A 21 0.19 2.50 3.55
N THR A 22 0.22 3.81 3.29
CA THR A 22 1.02 4.76 4.06
C THR A 22 0.52 4.87 5.50
N LYS A 23 -0.80 4.91 5.72
CA LYS A 23 -1.39 4.90 7.08
C LYS A 23 -0.98 3.66 7.88
N LYS A 24 -1.02 2.49 7.23
CA LYS A 24 -0.61 1.21 7.83
C LYS A 24 0.86 1.19 8.22
N ILE A 25 1.75 1.68 7.35
CA ILE A 25 3.20 1.76 7.63
C ILE A 25 3.49 2.70 8.79
N LEU A 26 2.87 3.87 8.80
CA LEU A 26 3.09 4.88 9.83
C LEU A 26 2.42 4.53 11.16
N LYS A 27 1.72 3.38 11.26
CA LYS A 27 0.89 2.97 12.42
C LYS A 27 0.01 4.11 12.90
N ILE A 28 -0.49 4.91 11.96
CA ILE A 28 -1.48 5.94 12.25
C ILE A 28 -2.78 5.15 12.43
N GLU A 29 -3.03 4.74 13.68
CA GLU A 29 -4.39 4.44 14.10
C GLU A 29 -5.22 5.67 13.73
N LYS A 30 -6.39 5.44 13.11
CA LYS A 30 -7.33 6.52 12.77
C LYS A 30 -7.33 7.50 13.95
N GLY A 31 -6.82 8.71 13.73
CA GLY A 31 -7.11 9.81 14.64
C GLY A 31 -8.62 9.83 14.82
N GLU A 32 -9.03 9.89 16.08
CA GLU A 32 -10.43 9.87 16.54
C GLU A 32 -11.40 10.62 15.62
#